data_AF-X1Q4S5-F1
#
_entry.id   AF-X1Q4S5-F1
#
_cell.length_a   1.000
_cell.length_b   1.000
_cell.length_c   1.000
_cell.angle_alpha   90.00
_cell.angle_beta   90.00
_cell.angle_gamma   90.00
#
_symmetry.space_group_name_H-M   'P 1'
#
loop_
_entity.id
_entity.type
_entity.pdbx_description
1 polymer ?
#
loop_
_entity_poly.entity_id
_entity_poly.type
_entity_poly.pdbx_seq_one_letter_code
_entity_poly.pdbx_strand_id
1 'polypeptide(L)'
;PDVKDVRLVWHFLAFDKEVDSTRTDEELEALKKDVIALIEKIESDDKFAANHSLLCDWCEFKPICRQWSHLYMIKEKPENEYLGDPGVKLVNRYAELKQKQKQITLDLYAEIEKLEESLINFAEKEGVDVVFGSKNKVRIKETEQNKFPA
;
A
#
# COMPACT_ATOMS: atom_id res chain seq x y z
N PRO A 1 -8.28 -44.80 -25.66
CA PRO A 1 -8.32 -43.47 -26.32
C PRO A 1 -7.89 -43.60 -27.78
N ASP A 2 -8.65 -43.04 -28.73
CA ASP A 2 -8.35 -43.16 -30.18
C ASP A 2 -7.27 -42.18 -30.67
N VAL A 3 -6.92 -41.19 -29.84
CA VAL A 3 -5.85 -40.21 -30.09
C VAL A 3 -4.60 -40.61 -29.30
N LYS A 4 -3.46 -40.70 -30.00
CA LYS A 4 -2.18 -41.14 -29.43
C LYS A 4 -1.25 -39.98 -29.02
N ASP A 5 -1.44 -38.80 -29.59
CA ASP A 5 -0.61 -37.62 -29.34
C ASP A 5 -1.44 -36.35 -29.60
N VAL A 6 -1.30 -35.35 -28.72
CA VAL A 6 -1.98 -34.04 -28.83
C VAL A 6 -0.93 -32.95 -28.69
N ARG A 7 -0.88 -32.07 -29.69
CA ARG A 7 0.11 -30.98 -29.76
C ARG A 7 -0.60 -29.64 -29.85
N LEU A 8 -0.17 -28.67 -29.05
CA LEU A 8 -0.61 -27.29 -29.09
C LEU A 8 0.44 -26.46 -29.84
N VAL A 9 0.06 -25.95 -31.02
CA VAL A 9 0.95 -25.17 -31.89
C VAL A 9 0.51 -23.70 -31.88
N TRP A 10 1.43 -22.80 -31.55
CA TRP A 10 1.22 -21.36 -31.56
C TRP A 10 1.90 -20.74 -32.78
N HIS A 11 1.13 -20.20 -33.72
CA HIS A 11 1.65 -19.51 -34.91
C HIS A 11 1.74 -18.00 -34.66
N PHE A 12 2.96 -17.48 -34.51
CA PHE A 12 3.27 -16.06 -34.37
C PHE A 12 3.52 -15.43 -35.76
N LEU A 13 2.43 -15.13 -36.47
CA LEU A 13 2.44 -14.71 -37.89
C LEU A 13 3.34 -13.51 -38.18
N ALA A 14 3.37 -12.50 -37.31
CA ALA A 14 4.17 -11.29 -37.51
C ALA A 14 5.68 -11.54 -37.56
N PHE A 15 6.13 -12.67 -36.99
CA PHE A 15 7.54 -13.02 -36.91
C PHE A 15 7.86 -14.32 -37.66
N ASP A 16 6.87 -14.90 -38.35
CA ASP A 16 6.96 -16.19 -39.02
C ASP A 16 7.55 -17.28 -38.12
N LYS A 17 7.03 -17.37 -36.88
CA LYS A 17 7.49 -18.32 -35.85
C LYS A 17 6.39 -19.25 -35.42
N GLU A 18 6.76 -20.50 -35.18
CA GLU A 18 5.88 -21.51 -34.59
C GLU A 18 6.47 -21.99 -33.27
N VAL A 19 5.62 -22.10 -32.25
CA VAL A 19 5.99 -22.67 -30.95
C VAL A 19 5.12 -23.89 -30.70
N ASP A 20 5.78 -25.05 -30.71
CA ASP A 20 5.15 -26.33 -30.43
C ASP A 20 5.20 -26.64 -28.93
N SER A 21 4.07 -27.10 -28.39
CA SER A 21 3.94 -27.45 -26.99
C SER A 21 3.20 -28.78 -26.86
N THR A 22 3.87 -29.79 -26.32
CA THR A 22 3.30 -31.11 -26.01
C THR A 22 3.27 -31.33 -24.50
N ARG A 23 2.49 -32.29 -24.03
CA ARG A 23 2.44 -32.68 -22.62
C ARG A 23 2.51 -34.19 -22.51
N THR A 24 3.18 -34.69 -21.48
CA THR A 24 3.13 -36.12 -21.13
C THR A 24 1.80 -36.47 -20.48
N ASP A 25 1.51 -37.77 -20.34
CA ASP A 25 0.30 -38.24 -19.66
C ASP A 25 0.23 -37.73 -18.21
N GLU A 26 1.36 -37.69 -17.50
CA GLU A 26 1.44 -37.16 -16.13
C GLU A 26 1.17 -35.65 -16.07
N GLU A 27 1.72 -34.89 -17.02
CA GLU A 27 1.47 -33.44 -17.12
C GLU A 27 0.01 -33.13 -17.47
N LEU A 28 -0.63 -33.97 -18.30
CA LEU A 28 -2.05 -33.86 -18.63
C LEU A 28 -2.95 -34.13 -17.42
N GLU A 29 -2.65 -35.17 -16.63
CA GLU A 29 -3.42 -35.44 -15.41
C GLU A 29 -3.21 -34.35 -14.35
N ALA A 30 -1.99 -33.81 -14.21
CA ALA A 30 -1.73 -32.67 -13.34
C ALA A 30 -2.52 -31.42 -13.80
N LEU A 31 -2.46 -31.09 -15.10
CA LEU A 31 -3.20 -29.97 -15.68
C LEU A 31 -4.70 -30.13 -15.46
N LYS A 32 -5.24 -31.32 -15.68
CA LYS A 32 -6.66 -31.62 -15.46
C LYS A 32 -7.05 -31.37 -14.00
N LYS A 33 -6.26 -31.83 -13.05
CA LYS A 33 -6.50 -31.60 -11.62
C LYS A 33 -6.47 -30.10 -11.29
N ASP A 34 -5.47 -29.38 -11.79
CA ASP A 34 -5.33 -27.94 -11.53
C ASP A 34 -6.48 -27.13 -12.15
N VAL A 35 -6.92 -27.51 -13.35
CA VAL A 35 -8.07 -26.88 -14.03
C VAL A 35 -9.36 -27.14 -13.27
N ILE A 36 -9.62 -28.37 -12.80
CA ILE A 36 -10.81 -28.68 -11.99
C ILE A 36 -10.78 -27.86 -10.69
N ALA A 37 -9.64 -27.83 -9.99
CA ALA A 37 -9.50 -27.04 -8.76
C ALA A 37 -9.72 -25.54 -9.02
N LEU A 38 -9.29 -25.03 -10.18
CA LEU A 38 -9.54 -23.64 -10.58
C LEU A 38 -11.04 -23.39 -10.85
N ILE A 39 -11.73 -24.31 -11.51
CA ILE A 39 -13.18 -24.21 -11.75
C ILE A 39 -13.92 -24.17 -10.42
N GLU A 40 -13.65 -25.11 -9.51
CA GLU A 40 -14.29 -25.17 -8.19
C GLU A 40 -14.04 -23.88 -7.39
N LYS A 41 -12.82 -23.32 -7.49
CA LYS A 41 -12.49 -22.03 -6.88
C LYS A 41 -13.30 -20.88 -7.47
N ILE A 42 -13.44 -20.83 -8.80
CA ILE A 42 -14.20 -19.76 -9.48
C ILE A 42 -15.69 -19.87 -9.15
N GLU A 43 -16.23 -21.08 -9.12
CA GLU A 43 -17.65 -21.31 -8.82
C GLU A 43 -18.01 -21.05 -7.35
N SER A 44 -17.05 -21.21 -6.44
CA SER A 44 -17.25 -20.97 -5.01
C SER A 44 -16.96 -19.53 -4.55
N ASP A 45 -16.30 -18.71 -5.37
CA ASP A 45 -16.00 -17.31 -5.04
C ASP A 45 -17.16 -16.39 -5.42
N ASP A 46 -17.86 -15.85 -4.42
CA ASP A 46 -18.96 -14.89 -4.59
C ASP A 46 -18.46 -13.42 -4.60
N LYS A 47 -17.24 -13.18 -4.13
CA LYS A 47 -16.70 -11.84 -3.88
C LYS A 47 -15.79 -11.36 -4.98
N PHE A 48 -15.18 -12.28 -5.74
CA PHE A 48 -14.22 -12.02 -6.82
C PHE A 48 -13.23 -10.93 -6.41
N ALA A 49 -12.49 -11.20 -5.33
CA ALA A 49 -11.59 -10.22 -4.74
C ALA A 49 -10.53 -9.79 -5.78
N ALA A 50 -10.51 -8.50 -6.09
CA ALA A 50 -9.55 -7.97 -7.05
C ALA A 50 -8.12 -8.07 -6.50
N ASN A 51 -7.21 -8.56 -7.35
CA ASN A 51 -5.77 -8.59 -7.06
C ASN A 51 -5.06 -7.47 -7.82
N HIS A 52 -4.55 -6.48 -7.10
CA HIS A 52 -3.90 -5.32 -7.69
C HIS A 52 -2.51 -5.69 -8.24
N SER A 53 -2.26 -5.36 -9.51
CA SER A 53 -0.97 -5.59 -10.16
C SER A 53 -0.69 -4.54 -11.24
N LEU A 54 0.51 -4.55 -11.83
CA LEU A 54 0.87 -3.70 -12.96
C LEU A 54 -0.05 -3.88 -14.18
N LEU A 55 -0.71 -5.04 -14.31
CA LEU A 55 -1.67 -5.29 -15.37
C LEU A 55 -2.98 -4.50 -15.20
N CYS A 56 -3.25 -3.93 -14.01
CA CYS A 56 -4.41 -3.07 -13.81
C CYS A 56 -4.40 -1.89 -14.79
N ASP A 57 -3.24 -1.37 -15.18
CA ASP A 57 -3.13 -0.26 -16.14
C ASP A 57 -3.71 -0.57 -17.52
N TRP A 58 -3.73 -1.84 -17.88
CA TRP A 58 -4.26 -2.35 -19.15
C TRP A 58 -5.62 -3.05 -18.98
N CYS A 59 -6.23 -2.97 -17.79
CA CYS A 59 -7.46 -3.70 -17.48
C CYS A 59 -8.72 -2.92 -17.91
N GLU A 60 -9.47 -3.48 -18.84
CA GLU A 60 -10.74 -2.92 -19.34
C GLU A 60 -11.88 -2.99 -18.31
N PHE A 61 -11.76 -3.85 -17.30
CA PHE A 61 -12.79 -4.06 -16.28
C PHE A 61 -12.69 -3.11 -15.07
N LYS A 62 -11.80 -2.11 -15.13
CA LYS A 62 -11.68 -1.07 -14.08
C LYS A 62 -13.02 -0.40 -13.68
N PRO A 63 -13.97 -0.11 -14.59
CA PRO A 63 -15.25 0.50 -14.22
C PRO A 63 -16.10 -0.33 -13.24
N ILE A 64 -16.01 -1.66 -13.30
CA ILE A 64 -16.76 -2.57 -12.41
C ILE A 64 -15.90 -3.17 -11.28
N CYS A 65 -14.58 -2.98 -11.36
CA CYS A 65 -13.64 -3.51 -10.39
C CYS A 65 -13.79 -2.81 -9.03
N ARG A 66 -13.88 -3.57 -7.94
CA ARG A 66 -14.06 -3.04 -6.58
C ARG A 66 -12.94 -2.07 -6.11
N GLN A 67 -11.77 -2.11 -6.75
CA GLN A 67 -10.64 -1.22 -6.46
C GLN A 67 -10.71 0.12 -7.21
N TRP A 68 -11.42 0.16 -8.35
CA TRP A 68 -11.36 1.27 -9.30
C TRP A 68 -12.73 1.86 -9.63
N SER A 69 -13.83 1.15 -9.38
CA SER A 69 -15.17 1.52 -9.84
C SER A 69 -15.59 2.91 -9.35
N HIS A 70 -15.30 3.28 -8.09
CA HIS A 70 -15.60 4.62 -7.57
C HIS A 70 -14.90 5.73 -8.36
N LEU A 71 -13.65 5.52 -8.77
CA LEU A 71 -12.92 6.47 -9.63
C LEU A 71 -13.62 6.69 -10.98
N TYR A 72 -14.19 5.64 -11.56
CA TYR A 72 -14.90 5.77 -12.83
C TYR A 72 -16.28 6.40 -12.64
N MET A 73 -17.02 6.02 -11.59
CA MET A 73 -18.31 6.64 -11.24
C MET A 73 -18.22 8.15 -11.04
N ILE A 74 -17.11 8.63 -10.46
CA ILE A 74 -16.93 10.06 -10.19
C ILE A 74 -16.34 10.82 -11.38
N LYS A 75 -15.57 10.17 -12.26
CA LYS A 75 -15.05 10.77 -13.50
C LYS A 75 -16.15 11.13 -14.51
N GLU A 76 -17.26 10.40 -14.48
CA GLU A 76 -18.40 10.64 -15.36
C GLU A 76 -19.26 11.84 -14.90
N LYS A 77 -19.06 12.33 -13.66
CA LYS A 77 -19.85 13.44 -13.11
C LYS A 77 -19.19 14.79 -13.41
N PRO A 78 -19.99 15.85 -13.61
CA PRO A 78 -19.45 17.21 -13.69
C PRO A 78 -18.82 17.63 -12.35
N GLU A 79 -17.87 18.57 -12.41
CA GLU A 79 -16.99 18.94 -11.28
C GLU A 79 -17.75 19.39 -10.02
N ASN A 80 -18.86 20.11 -10.20
CA ASN A 80 -19.73 20.56 -9.11
C ASN A 80 -20.41 19.38 -8.37
N GLU A 81 -20.73 18.30 -9.07
CA GLU A 81 -21.34 17.09 -8.48
C GLU A 81 -20.29 16.13 -7.92
N TYR A 82 -19.08 16.09 -8.50
CA TYR A 82 -17.93 15.35 -7.97
C TYR A 82 -17.61 15.72 -6.51
N LEU A 83 -17.51 17.03 -6.22
CA LEU A 83 -17.26 17.53 -4.86
C LEU A 83 -18.42 17.22 -3.90
N GLY A 84 -19.60 16.93 -4.44
CA GLY A 84 -20.78 16.51 -3.70
C GLY A 84 -20.73 15.07 -3.18
N ASP A 85 -19.91 14.20 -3.79
CA ASP A 85 -19.85 12.77 -3.52
C ASP A 85 -19.46 12.46 -2.07
N PRO A 86 -20.20 11.58 -1.36
CA PRO A 86 -19.89 11.24 0.02
C PRO A 86 -18.49 10.64 0.21
N GLY A 87 -18.03 9.80 -0.73
CA GLY A 87 -16.72 9.19 -0.68
C GLY A 87 -15.61 10.22 -0.82
N VAL A 88 -15.75 11.14 -1.79
CA VAL A 88 -14.81 12.24 -2.00
C VAL A 88 -14.71 13.13 -0.76
N LYS A 89 -15.86 13.52 -0.16
CA LYS A 89 -15.88 14.33 1.07
C LYS A 89 -15.19 13.64 2.25
N LEU A 90 -15.41 12.34 2.44
CA LEU A 90 -14.77 11.57 3.50
C LEU A 90 -13.25 11.51 3.32
N VAL A 91 -12.77 11.23 2.10
CA VAL A 91 -11.34 11.17 1.81
C VAL A 91 -10.68 12.53 1.99
N ASN A 92 -11.28 13.60 1.47
CA ASN A 92 -10.76 14.97 1.63
C ASN A 92 -10.65 15.34 3.11
N ARG A 93 -11.71 15.10 3.89
CA ARG A 93 -11.70 15.39 5.32
C ARG A 93 -10.66 14.56 6.07
N TYR A 94 -10.52 13.28 5.72
CA TYR A 94 -9.51 12.41 6.29
C TYR A 94 -8.09 12.92 6.01
N ALA A 95 -7.80 13.30 4.76
CA ALA A 95 -6.51 13.85 4.36
C ALA A 95 -6.18 15.15 5.09
N GLU A 96 -7.14 16.08 5.20
CA GLU A 96 -6.98 17.32 5.98
C GLU A 96 -6.63 17.02 7.44
N LEU A 97 -7.38 16.13 8.09
CA LEU A 97 -7.16 15.77 9.49
C LEU A 97 -5.80 15.10 9.69
N LYS A 98 -5.38 14.24 8.77
CA LYS A 98 -4.04 13.63 8.80
C LYS A 98 -2.92 14.64 8.63
N GLN A 99 -3.09 15.62 7.76
CA GLN A 99 -2.11 16.70 7.59
C GLN A 99 -2.02 17.56 8.86
N LYS A 100 -3.16 17.95 9.44
CA LYS A 100 -3.19 18.70 10.71
C LYS A 100 -2.57 17.92 11.85
N GLN A 101 -2.85 16.62 11.95
CA GLN A 101 -2.22 15.74 12.93
C GLN A 101 -0.70 15.79 12.78
N LYS A 102 -0.19 15.64 11.56
CA LYS A 102 1.26 15.71 11.28
C LYS A 102 1.85 17.06 11.70
N GLN A 103 1.18 18.17 11.38
CA GLN A 103 1.66 19.51 11.73
C GLN A 103 1.70 19.72 13.25
N ILE A 104 0.63 19.39 13.96
CA ILE A 104 0.57 19.51 15.44
C ILE A 104 1.69 18.69 16.08
N THR A 105 1.94 17.48 15.57
CA THR A 105 3.03 16.64 16.07
C THR A 105 4.39 17.30 15.86
N LEU A 106 4.64 17.89 14.69
CA LEU A 106 5.89 18.62 14.42
C LEU A 106 6.04 19.84 15.32
N ASP A 107 4.98 20.64 15.48
CA ASP A 107 4.99 21.83 16.32
C ASP A 107 5.24 21.47 17.79
N LEU A 108 4.62 20.40 18.29
CA LEU A 108 4.83 19.89 19.64
C LEU A 108 6.28 19.43 19.86
N TYR A 109 6.88 18.72 18.89
CA TYR A 109 8.29 18.34 18.99
C TYR A 109 9.20 19.56 19.06
N ALA A 110 8.96 20.59 18.24
CA ALA A 110 9.72 21.83 18.25
C ALA A 110 9.57 22.61 19.57
N GLU A 111 8.39 22.57 20.19
CA GLU A 111 8.14 23.19 21.50
C GLU A 111 8.89 22.44 22.62
N ILE A 112 8.86 21.10 22.59
CA ILE A 112 9.61 20.27 23.54
C ILE A 112 11.11 20.53 23.42
N GLU A 113 11.66 20.58 22.21
CA GLU A 113 13.09 20.84 21.98
C GLU A 113 13.53 22.19 22.58
N LYS A 114 12.74 23.26 22.37
CA LYS A 114 13.01 24.57 22.98
C LYS A 114 12.93 24.54 24.51
N LEU A 115 12.01 23.77 25.08
CA LEU A 115 11.91 23.59 26.53
C LEU A 115 13.10 22.80 27.07
N GLU A 116 13.56 21.78 26.37
CA GLU A 116 14.75 21.01 26.72
C GLU A 116 16.01 21.90 26.69
N GLU A 117 16.21 22.70 25.65
CA GLU A 117 17.29 23.70 25.57
C GLU A 117 17.21 24.69 26.73
N SER A 118 16.02 25.19 27.04
CA SER A 118 15.81 26.13 28.15
C SER A 118 16.11 25.48 29.50
N LEU A 119 15.77 24.20 29.68
CA LEU A 119 16.07 23.44 30.89
C LEU A 119 17.58 23.17 31.04
N ILE A 120 18.29 22.86 29.96
CA ILE A 120 19.74 22.71 29.95
C ILE A 120 20.41 24.03 30.36
N ASN A 121 20.06 25.14 29.70
CA ASN A 121 20.60 26.47 30.03
C ASN A 121 20.32 26.87 31.48
N PHE A 122 19.12 26.57 32.01
CA PHE A 122 18.77 26.83 33.40
C PHE A 122 19.64 26.00 34.36
N ALA A 123 19.80 24.70 34.08
CA ALA A 123 20.60 23.79 34.90
C ALA A 123 22.09 24.18 34.93
N GLU A 124 22.66 24.57 33.79
CA GLU A 124 24.03 25.08 33.70
C GLU A 124 24.21 26.36 34.53
N LYS A 125 23.26 27.30 34.42
CA LYS A 125 23.31 28.57 35.15
C LYS A 125 23.22 28.39 36.67
N GLU A 126 22.33 27.51 37.12
CA GLU A 126 22.11 27.26 38.55
C GLU A 126 23.05 26.18 39.11
N GLY A 127 23.82 25.50 38.26
CA GLY A 127 24.77 24.45 38.65
C GLY A 127 24.09 23.19 39.21
N VAL A 128 22.93 22.81 38.68
CA VAL A 128 22.11 21.70 39.19
C VAL A 128 21.91 20.58 38.16
N ASP A 129 22.07 19.33 38.58
CA ASP A 129 21.86 18.18 37.69
C ASP A 129 20.38 17.76 37.56
N VAL A 130 19.51 18.25 38.45
CA VAL A 130 18.10 17.86 38.53
C VAL A 130 17.22 19.08 38.78
N VAL A 131 16.29 19.32 37.86
CA VAL A 131 15.29 20.38 37.95
C VAL A 131 13.96 19.79 38.41
N PHE A 132 13.38 20.33 39.48
CA PHE A 132 12.12 19.88 40.05
C PHE A 132 10.97 20.77 39.60
N GLY A 133 9.89 20.14 39.12
CA GLY A 133 8.58 20.76 38.98
C GLY A 133 7.68 20.40 40.16
N SER A 134 6.43 20.86 40.10
CA SER A 134 5.43 20.65 41.16
C SER A 134 5.06 19.18 41.41
N LYS A 135 5.18 18.32 40.38
CA LYS A 135 4.88 16.87 40.48
C LYS A 135 5.92 15.97 39.82
N ASN A 136 6.78 16.52 38.98
CA ASN A 136 7.73 15.78 38.15
C ASN A 136 9.13 16.36 38.32
N LYS A 137 10.17 15.64 37.89
CA LYS A 137 11.55 16.14 37.85
C LYS A 137 12.23 15.73 36.56
N VAL A 138 13.13 16.57 36.07
CA VAL A 138 13.96 16.31 34.90
C VAL A 138 15.41 16.25 35.35
N ARG A 139 16.13 15.20 34.95
CA ARG A 139 17.56 15.05 35.23
C ARG A 139 18.33 15.30 33.94
N ILE A 140 19.30 16.20 34.00
CA ILE A 140 20.17 16.54 32.88
C ILE A 140 21.50 15.81 33.08
N LYS A 141 22.02 15.22 32.00
CA LYS A 141 23.30 14.49 32.01
C LYS A 141 24.05 14.85 30.75
N GLU A 142 25.24 15.39 30.90
CA GLU A 142 26.18 15.49 29.79
C GLU A 142 26.75 14.10 29.50
N THR A 143 26.70 13.70 28.23
CA THR A 143 27.26 12.43 27.79
C THR A 143 28.07 12.69 26.51
N GLU A 144 29.39 12.46 26.55
CA GLU A 144 30.21 12.51 25.34
C GLU A 144 29.95 11.25 24.50
N GLN A 145 29.38 11.43 23.30
CA GLN A 145 29.26 10.37 22.30
C GLN A 145 30.26 10.60 21.16
N ASN A 146 31.30 9.77 21.12
CA ASN A 146 32.19 9.68 19.97
C ASN A 146 31.46 8.94 18.83
N LYS A 147 30.97 9.66 17.82
CA LYS A 147 30.43 9.04 16.60
C LYS A 147 31.59 8.62 15.69
N PHE A 148 31.84 7.32 15.62
CA PHE A 148 32.77 6.75 14.64
C PHE A 148 32.12 6.74 13.24
N PRO A 149 32.86 7.09 12.17
CA PRO A 149 32.35 7.00 10.80
C PRO A 149 32.02 5.54 10.44
N ALA A 150 30.91 5.34 9.73
CA ALA A 150 30.49 4.04 9.19
C ALA A 150 31.15 3.75 7.83
#